data_AF-A0A2R6L9J0-F1
#
_entry.id   AF-A0A2R6L9J0-F1
#
_cell.length_a   1.000
_cell.length_b   1.000
_cell.length_c   1.000
_cell.angle_alpha   90.00
_cell.angle_beta   90.00
_cell.angle_gamma   90.00
#
_symmetry.space_group_name_H-M   'P 1'
#
loop_
_entity.id
_entity.type
_entity.pdbx_description
1 polymer ?
#
loop_
_entity_poly.entity_id
_entity_poly.type
_entity_poly.pdbx_seq_one_letter_code
_entity_poly.pdbx_strand_id
1 'polypeptide(L)'
;MTASNIHPETHQDVPRFEYESVDGGTLVYLIRREKRDHLEEPVETDRRLRGFVDVDDWDAVRSELCRRGHDVGAVHHLPTFDRSA
;
A
#
# COMPACT_ATOMS: atom_id res chain seq x y z
N MET A 1 -33.88 4.81 -32.73
CA MET A 1 -32.74 3.90 -32.49
C MET A 1 -31.64 4.74 -31.87
N THR A 2 -31.59 4.82 -30.54
CA THR A 2 -30.57 5.59 -29.82
C THR A 2 -29.39 4.66 -29.53
N ALA A 3 -28.24 4.97 -30.11
CA ALA A 3 -26.98 4.32 -29.77
C ALA A 3 -26.63 4.71 -28.33
N SER A 4 -26.59 3.72 -27.43
CA SER A 4 -26.02 3.91 -26.10
C SER A 4 -24.51 4.11 -26.24
N ASN A 5 -24.06 5.34 -26.03
CA ASN A 5 -22.66 5.65 -25.78
C ASN A 5 -22.22 4.92 -24.52
N ILE A 6 -21.55 3.79 -24.68
CA ILE A 6 -20.76 3.18 -23.60
C ILE A 6 -19.53 4.07 -23.44
N HIS A 7 -19.59 5.03 -22.50
CA HIS A 7 -18.37 5.62 -21.97
C HIS A 7 -17.65 4.50 -21.20
N PRO A 8 -16.41 4.14 -21.53
CA PRO A 8 -15.59 3.42 -20.57
C PRO A 8 -15.32 4.42 -19.44
N GLU A 9 -16.10 4.33 -18.36
CA GLU A 9 -15.77 5.00 -17.11
C GLU A 9 -14.38 4.49 -16.74
N THR A 10 -13.40 5.37 -16.84
CA THR A 10 -12.04 5.03 -16.45
C THR A 10 -12.08 4.95 -14.94
N HIS A 11 -12.38 3.77 -14.39
CA HIS A 11 -12.32 3.51 -12.96
C HIS A 11 -10.85 3.68 -12.56
N GLN A 12 -10.48 4.91 -12.21
CA GLN A 12 -9.18 5.20 -11.65
C GLN A 12 -9.10 4.44 -10.32
N ASP A 13 -8.34 3.35 -10.33
CA ASP A 13 -7.95 2.61 -9.14
C ASP A 13 -7.16 3.58 -8.25
N VAL A 14 -7.83 4.22 -7.28
CA VAL A 14 -7.16 5.14 -6.37
C VAL A 14 -6.32 4.27 -5.43
N PRO A 15 -4.98 4.34 -5.49
CA PRO A 15 -4.12 3.54 -4.64
C PRO A 15 -4.45 3.83 -3.17
N ARG A 16 -4.82 2.79 -2.41
CA ARG A 16 -5.08 2.93 -0.98
C ARG A 16 -3.78 2.65 -0.24
N PHE A 17 -3.31 3.64 0.52
CA PHE A 17 -2.19 3.47 1.43
C PHE A 17 -2.68 3.10 2.82
N GLU A 18 -2.03 2.12 3.42
CA GLU A 18 -2.19 1.78 4.84
C GLU A 18 -0.91 2.07 5.59
N TYR A 19 -1.06 2.59 6.80
CA TYR A 19 0.03 2.96 7.68
C TYR A 19 -0.08 2.09 8.92
N GLU A 20 1.00 1.39 9.24
CA GLU A 20 1.04 0.51 10.40
C GLU A 20 2.21 0.89 11.29
N SER A 21 1.91 1.45 12.46
CA SER A 21 2.92 1.81 13.44
C SER A 21 3.49 0.56 14.09
N VAL A 22 4.82 0.53 14.21
CA VAL A 22 5.60 -0.57 14.74
C VAL A 22 6.73 -0.04 15.62
N ASP A 23 7.46 -0.93 16.30
CA ASP A 23 8.67 -0.52 17.00
C ASP A 23 9.67 0.08 16.00
N GLY A 24 10.11 1.32 16.26
CA GLY A 24 11.10 2.02 15.45
C GLY A 24 10.55 2.85 14.29
N GLY A 25 9.23 2.87 14.04
CA GLY A 25 8.62 3.73 13.02
C GLY A 25 7.27 3.26 12.50
N THR A 26 6.91 3.64 11.27
CA THR A 26 5.65 3.26 10.61
C THR A 26 5.92 2.61 9.25
N LEU A 27 5.33 1.44 9.01
CA LEU A 27 5.36 0.76 7.72
C LEU A 27 4.26 1.31 6.80
N VAL A 28 4.59 1.59 5.55
CA VAL A 28 3.64 2.07 4.54
C VAL A 28 3.35 0.96 3.54
N TYR A 29 2.09 0.53 3.45
CA TYR A 29 1.63 -0.46 2.51
C TYR A 29 0.80 0.18 1.41
N LEU A 30 1.03 -0.26 0.16
CA LEU A 30 0.11 -0.03 -0.93
C LEU A 30 -0.83 -1.23 -1.03
N ILE A 31 -2.11 -0.97 -0.87
CA ILE A 31 -3.19 -1.93 -1.10
C ILE A 31 -3.68 -1.74 -2.52
N ARG A 32 -3.59 -2.79 -3.33
CA ARG A 32 -4.23 -2.84 -4.64
C ARG A 32 -5.61 -3.43 -4.48
N ARG A 33 -6.57 -2.78 -5.13
CA ARG A 33 -7.93 -3.29 -5.22
C ARG A 33 -8.21 -3.64 -6.68
N GLU A 34 -9.19 -4.49 -6.88
CA GLU A 34 -9.65 -4.87 -8.21
C GLU A 34 -11.17 -4.80 -8.21
N LYS A 35 -11.73 -4.03 -9.14
CA LYS A 35 -13.16 -4.06 -9.42
C LYS A 35 -13.46 -5.27 -10.28
N ARG A 36 -14.43 -6.07 -9.87
CA ARG A 36 -14.91 -7.25 -10.60
C ARG A 36 -16.37 -7.05 -10.94
N ASP A 37 -16.77 -7.37 -12.16
CA ASP A 37 -18.12 -7.08 -12.68
C ASP A 37 -19.25 -7.71 -11.86
N HIS A 38 -18.98 -8.84 -11.19
CA HIS A 38 -19.94 -9.58 -10.38
C HIS A 38 -19.92 -9.18 -8.90
N LEU A 39 -19.12 -8.19 -8.50
CA LEU A 39 -19.01 -7.73 -7.12
C LEU A 39 -19.40 -6.25 -7.02
N GLU A 40 -20.26 -5.95 -6.04
CA GLU A 40 -20.70 -4.59 -5.76
C GLU A 40 -19.52 -3.72 -5.28
N GLU A 41 -18.59 -4.28 -4.52
CA GLU A 41 -17.43 -3.59 -3.95
C GLU A 41 -16.10 -4.09 -4.55
N PRO A 42 -15.09 -3.23 -4.74
CA PRO A 42 -13.74 -3.66 -5.11
C PRO A 42 -13.12 -4.57 -4.05
N VAL A 43 -12.45 -5.63 -4.47
CA VAL A 43 -11.77 -6.56 -3.56
C VAL A 43 -10.29 -6.21 -3.45
N GLU A 44 -9.71 -6.36 -2.26
CA GLU A 44 -8.26 -6.22 -2.07
C GLU A 44 -7.55 -7.44 -2.67
N THR A 45 -6.54 -7.20 -3.51
CA THR A 45 -5.86 -8.26 -4.27
C THR A 45 -4.37 -8.38 -3.92
N ASP A 46 -3.75 -7.29 -3.49
CA ASP A 46 -2.34 -7.26 -3.11
C ASP A 46 -2.10 -6.24 -1.99
N ARG A 47 -1.16 -6.54 -1.10
CA ARG A 47 -0.70 -5.67 -0.01
C ARG A 47 0.81 -5.66 -0.01
N ARG A 48 1.41 -4.57 -0.48
CA ARG A 48 2.85 -4.48 -0.71
C ARG A 48 3.48 -3.36 0.12
N LEU A 49 4.54 -3.70 0.86
CA LEU A 49 5.37 -2.71 1.55
C LEU A 49 6.01 -1.76 0.53
N ARG A 50 5.82 -0.45 0.74
CA ARG A 50 6.31 0.60 -0.14
C ARG A 50 7.34 1.52 0.48
N GLY A 51 7.42 1.57 1.80
CA GLY A 51 8.39 2.39 2.48
C GLY A 51 8.06 2.56 3.94
N PHE A 52 8.64 3.61 4.52
CA PHE A 52 8.61 3.86 5.95
C PHE A 52 8.31 5.33 6.24
N VAL A 53 7.74 5.62 7.39
CA VAL A 53 7.45 6.97 7.89
C VAL A 53 7.88 7.04 9.35
N ASP A 54 8.33 8.21 9.79
CA ASP A 54 8.69 8.50 11.20
C ASP A 54 9.65 7.45 11.79
N VAL A 55 10.69 7.07 11.04
CA VAL A 55 11.66 6.06 11.51
C VAL A 55 12.65 6.68 12.49
N ASP A 56 12.68 6.14 13.71
CA ASP A 56 13.62 6.54 14.77
C ASP A 56 14.60 5.41 15.17
N ASP A 57 14.28 4.15 14.85
CA ASP A 57 15.13 2.98 15.09
C ASP A 57 15.04 1.96 13.95
N TRP A 58 16.08 1.90 13.12
CA TRP A 58 16.15 0.97 12.00
C TRP A 58 16.34 -0.50 12.41
N ASP A 59 16.97 -0.78 13.55
CA ASP A 59 17.14 -2.16 14.03
C ASP A 59 15.81 -2.73 14.55
N ALA A 60 14.99 -1.88 15.18
CA ALA A 60 13.62 -2.22 15.55
C ALA A 60 12.74 -2.46 14.31
N VAL A 61 12.79 -1.58 13.31
CA VAL A 61 12.09 -1.78 12.02
C VAL A 61 12.54 -3.06 11.34
N ARG A 62 13.84 -3.34 11.31
CA ARG A 62 14.41 -4.57 10.75
C ARG A 62 13.85 -5.82 11.43
N SER A 63 13.71 -5.78 12.75
CA SER A 63 13.13 -6.86 13.55
C SER A 63 11.65 -7.06 13.22
N GLU A 64 10.89 -5.97 13.04
CA GLU A 64 9.49 -6.00 12.60
C GLU A 64 9.31 -6.61 11.21
N LEU A 65 10.14 -6.23 10.24
CA LEU A 65 10.12 -6.83 8.90
C LEU A 65 10.34 -8.35 8.97
N CYS A 66 11.33 -8.78 9.76
CA CYS A 66 11.62 -10.19 9.96
C CYS A 66 10.43 -10.94 10.61
N ARG A 67 9.86 -10.38 11.69
CA ARG A 67 8.69 -10.95 12.39
C ARG A 67 7.49 -11.15 11.44
N ARG A 68 7.31 -10.24 10.48
CA ARG A 68 6.20 -10.22 9.53
C ARG A 68 6.48 -10.98 8.22
N GLY A 69 7.67 -11.57 8.09
CA GLY A 69 8.08 -12.29 6.88
C GLY A 69 8.35 -11.39 5.67
N HIS A 70 8.60 -10.10 5.89
CA HIS A 70 9.04 -9.20 4.83
C HIS A 70 10.53 -9.35 4.54
N ASP A 71 10.93 -8.95 3.33
CA ASP A 71 12.34 -8.83 2.98
C ASP A 71 12.99 -7.75 3.85
N VAL A 72 13.93 -8.16 4.68
CA VAL A 72 14.69 -7.28 5.56
C VAL A 72 15.57 -6.31 4.78
N GLY A 73 15.98 -6.66 3.56
CA GLY A 73 16.72 -5.78 2.66
C GLY A 73 15.97 -4.50 2.29
N ALA A 74 14.64 -4.47 2.51
CA ALA A 74 13.79 -3.32 2.26
C ALA A 74 14.25 -2.04 2.97
N VAL A 75 14.86 -2.14 4.15
CA VAL A 75 15.40 -0.98 4.89
C VAL A 75 16.49 -0.23 4.11
N HIS A 76 17.14 -0.87 3.15
CA HIS A 76 18.22 -0.27 2.36
C HIS A 76 17.78 0.32 1.03
N HIS A 77 16.59 -0.05 0.53
CA HIS A 77 16.20 0.27 -0.84
C HIS A 77 14.76 0.78 -1.00
N LEU A 78 13.91 0.72 0.04
CA LEU A 78 12.61 1.38 0.02
C LEU A 78 12.75 2.81 0.58
N PRO A 79 11.95 3.77 0.06
CA PRO A 79 11.99 5.15 0.51
C PRO A 79 11.45 5.31 1.94
N THR A 80 11.93 6.36 2.61
CA THR A 80 11.26 7.01 3.74
C THR A 80 10.43 8.18 3.22
N PHE A 81 9.19 8.31 3.68
CA PHE A 81 8.33 9.44 3.36
C PHE A 81 8.28 10.40 4.54
N ASP A 82 8.28 11.69 4.25
CA ASP A 82 8.00 12.71 5.24
C ASP A 82 6.49 12.73 5.53
N ARG A 83 6.12 12.77 6.82
CA ARG A 83 4.73 12.94 7.25
C ARG A 83 4.24 14.39 7.18
N SER A 84 5.11 15.30 6.75
CA SER A 84 4.80 16.71 6.53
C SER A 84 3.73 16.83 5.45
N ALA A 85 2.60 17.43 5.84
CA ALA A 85 1.35 17.61 5.08
C ALA A 85 1.51 18.19 3.67
#